data_AF-A0A243RM70-F1
#
_entry.id   AF-A0A243RM70-F1
#
_cell.length_a   1.000
_cell.length_b   1.000
_cell.length_c   1.000
_cell.angle_alpha   90.00
_cell.angle_beta   90.00
_cell.angle_gamma   90.00
#
_symmetry.space_group_name_H-M   'P 1'
#
loop_
_entity.id
_entity.type
_entity.pdbx_description
1 polymer ?
#
loop_
_entity_poly.entity_id
_entity_poly.type
_entity_poly.pdbx_seq_one_letter_code
_entity_poly.pdbx_strand_id
1 'polypeptide(L)'
;MADTTHRSGLPMTDDHEPTAEEIEAFQREDFFAPLSASADEYPRAWNRSAAFIYRRIVRPLAPAPPEYVTLPLLGAGIGERQWDVPLAIAKWNMLWEAAQFRRRFFSEEEIPGAMREIADRGDVNVVFVPRTTTRYYEYLPLFHLLSHSTLERYGLPLLRGGQWPFLIESTSVDRYLPADFENRVSHAWASAVWRHLIPGSPQRAFSASDPIRLLAHNLDFWLPPVTAVIQEILRALPVVDATVAEEAVPLDDGTVLEGAVTASPRMGSDLWRGEAEAAEVMRLTVDQADADGRLRGILDAVRSHRVEDDFSEHWSYAREDFERKLYHKRSKIKVRFVELTDTIPVQGPETEVEANLVFSDFLALLDERERQVVILLHSGVTRIGEVASILGYKNHSPISKRLARIRKKAAAYFEVP
;
A
#
# COMPACT_ATOMS: atom_id res chain seq x y z
N MET A 1 10.88 -0.26 -66.54
CA MET A 1 9.93 -0.62 -65.46
C MET A 1 10.73 -0.98 -64.23
N ALA A 2 10.89 -0.03 -63.32
CA ALA A 2 11.24 -0.20 -61.91
C ALA A 2 11.12 1.21 -61.31
N ASP A 3 9.90 1.52 -60.89
CA ASP A 3 9.51 2.80 -60.31
C ASP A 3 10.12 2.90 -58.91
N THR A 4 11.05 3.83 -58.74
CA THR A 4 11.71 4.12 -57.47
C THR A 4 10.97 5.30 -56.87
N THR A 5 9.94 5.01 -56.08
CA THR A 5 9.14 6.06 -55.45
C THR A 5 9.95 6.69 -54.31
N HIS A 6 10.58 7.81 -54.63
CA HIS A 6 11.03 8.82 -53.70
C HIS A 6 9.86 9.16 -52.74
N ARG A 7 9.91 8.67 -51.50
CA ARG A 7 9.17 9.30 -50.41
C ARG A 7 9.86 10.63 -50.11
N SER A 8 9.34 11.65 -50.76
CA SER A 8 9.38 13.05 -50.38
C SER A 8 9.58 13.20 -48.87
N GLY A 9 10.78 13.66 -48.47
CA GLY A 9 10.99 14.20 -47.14
C GLY A 9 10.13 15.44 -47.01
N LEU A 10 9.15 15.39 -46.10
CA LEU A 10 8.40 16.57 -45.70
C LEU A 10 9.40 17.60 -45.17
N PRO A 11 9.34 18.86 -45.63
CA PRO A 11 10.16 19.91 -45.07
C PRO A 11 9.76 20.09 -43.60
N MET A 12 10.75 20.03 -42.70
CA MET A 12 10.60 20.46 -41.32
C MET A 12 10.45 21.99 -41.30
N THR A 13 9.24 22.45 -41.56
CA THR A 13 8.78 23.81 -41.32
C THR A 13 7.48 23.72 -40.54
N ASP A 14 7.58 23.86 -39.23
CA ASP A 14 6.70 24.74 -38.46
C ASP A 14 7.22 24.82 -37.02
N ASP A 15 7.83 25.96 -36.67
CA ASP A 15 7.89 26.47 -35.30
C ASP A 15 6.47 26.92 -34.88
N HIS A 16 5.48 26.04 -35.03
CA HIS A 16 4.13 26.26 -34.54
C HIS A 16 4.14 25.97 -33.04
N GLU A 17 3.99 27.02 -32.22
CA GLU A 17 3.72 26.84 -30.80
C GLU A 17 2.37 26.15 -30.64
N PRO A 18 2.31 24.94 -30.05
CA PRO A 18 1.07 24.21 -29.90
C PRO A 18 0.05 25.04 -29.12
N THR A 19 -1.18 25.10 -29.63
CA THR A 19 -2.30 25.72 -28.93
C THR A 19 -2.63 24.96 -27.65
N ALA A 20 -3.33 25.61 -26.71
CA ALA A 20 -3.76 24.95 -25.48
C ALA A 20 -4.65 23.72 -25.73
N GLU A 21 -5.44 23.72 -26.81
CA GLU A 21 -6.27 22.59 -27.20
C GLU A 21 -5.45 21.43 -27.76
N GLU A 22 -4.41 21.71 -28.54
CA GLU A 22 -3.47 20.69 -29.04
C GLU A 22 -2.65 20.08 -27.89
N ILE A 23 -2.22 20.90 -26.93
CA ILE A 23 -1.55 20.43 -25.70
C ILE A 23 -2.48 19.53 -24.90
N GLU A 24 -3.73 19.94 -24.68
CA GLU A 24 -4.73 19.13 -23.98
C GLU A 24 -5.00 17.81 -24.71
N ALA A 25 -5.14 17.83 -26.03
CA ALA A 25 -5.37 16.64 -26.83
C ALA A 25 -4.19 15.65 -26.71
N PHE A 26 -2.96 16.16 -26.81
CA PHE A 26 -1.74 15.37 -26.64
C PHE A 26 -1.64 14.77 -25.23
N GLN A 27 -1.88 15.57 -24.19
CA GLN A 27 -1.89 15.10 -22.80
C GLN A 27 -2.92 14.00 -22.57
N ARG A 28 -4.13 14.13 -23.14
CA ARG A 28 -5.17 13.11 -23.05
C ARG A 28 -4.79 11.83 -23.79
N GLU A 29 -4.21 11.95 -24.98
CA GLU A 29 -3.75 10.80 -25.76
C GLU A 29 -2.66 10.01 -25.01
N ASP A 30 -1.71 10.71 -24.39
CA ASP A 30 -0.64 10.07 -23.60
C ASP A 30 -1.18 9.44 -22.31
N PHE A 31 -2.15 10.08 -21.66
CA PHE A 31 -2.66 9.67 -20.36
C PHE A 31 -3.59 8.45 -20.42
N PHE A 32 -4.55 8.43 -21.36
CA PHE A 32 -5.53 7.35 -21.47
C PHE A 32 -5.03 6.21 -22.35
N ALA A 33 -5.41 4.98 -21.98
CA ALA A 33 -5.24 3.84 -22.87
C ALA A 33 -6.25 3.96 -24.04
N PRO A 34 -5.92 3.45 -25.25
CA PRO A 34 -6.92 3.31 -26.30
C PRO A 34 -8.09 2.45 -25.81
N LEU A 35 -9.33 2.87 -26.09
CA LEU A 35 -10.53 2.07 -25.77
C LEU A 35 -10.53 0.70 -26.46
N SER A 36 -9.75 0.56 -27.54
CA SER A 36 -9.53 -0.68 -28.28
C SER A 36 -8.37 -1.53 -27.75
N ALA A 37 -7.79 -1.20 -26.59
CA ALA A 37 -6.71 -1.99 -26.00
C ALA A 37 -7.16 -3.44 -25.78
N SER A 38 -6.36 -4.39 -26.24
CA SER A 38 -6.64 -5.82 -26.09
C SER A 38 -6.36 -6.30 -24.66
N ALA A 39 -6.92 -7.47 -24.31
CA ALA A 39 -6.62 -8.14 -23.05
C ALA A 39 -5.14 -8.57 -22.93
N ASP A 40 -4.38 -8.61 -24.03
CA ASP A 40 -2.95 -8.91 -24.02
C ASP A 40 -2.08 -7.67 -23.74
N GLU A 41 -2.61 -6.47 -23.97
CA GLU A 41 -1.88 -5.20 -23.79
C GLU A 41 -2.30 -4.45 -22.51
N TYR A 42 -3.47 -4.76 -21.97
CA TYR A 42 -4.05 -4.11 -20.79
C TYR A 42 -4.50 -5.12 -19.72
N PRO A 43 -4.27 -4.87 -18.43
CA PRO A 43 -3.61 -3.69 -17.85
C PRO A 43 -2.08 -3.80 -17.90
N ARG A 44 -1.38 -2.69 -17.60
CA ARG A 44 0.07 -2.62 -17.75
C ARG A 44 0.72 -1.80 -16.64
N ALA A 45 1.80 -2.33 -16.07
CA ALA A 45 2.74 -1.54 -15.27
C ALA A 45 4.18 -1.85 -15.68
N TRP A 46 5.07 -0.89 -15.49
CA TRP A 46 6.44 -0.98 -15.98
C TRP A 46 7.41 -0.22 -15.07
N ASN A 47 8.69 -0.56 -15.20
CA ASN A 47 9.78 0.07 -14.49
C ASN A 47 10.81 0.67 -15.45
N ARG A 48 11.44 1.76 -15.02
CA ARG A 48 12.62 2.32 -15.69
C ARG A 48 13.87 2.02 -14.88
N SER A 49 14.89 1.49 -15.56
CA SER A 49 16.19 1.20 -14.98
C SER A 49 16.93 2.48 -14.55
N ALA A 50 17.79 2.36 -13.53
CA ALA A 50 18.79 3.38 -13.21
C ALA A 50 19.94 3.46 -14.24
N ALA A 51 20.09 2.47 -15.12
CA ALA A 51 21.19 2.38 -16.08
C ALA A 51 21.22 3.50 -17.13
N PHE A 52 20.12 4.26 -17.28
CA PHE A 52 20.12 5.47 -18.10
C PHE A 52 21.08 6.55 -17.55
N ILE A 53 21.40 6.49 -16.26
CA ILE A 53 22.21 7.50 -15.56
C ILE A 53 23.45 6.86 -14.91
N TYR A 54 23.30 5.67 -14.33
CA TYR A 54 24.32 5.04 -13.49
C TYR A 54 24.90 3.80 -14.14
N ARG A 55 26.23 3.71 -14.19
CA ARG A 55 26.92 2.46 -14.56
C ARG A 55 26.96 1.45 -13.42
N ARG A 56 27.02 1.94 -12.19
CA ARG A 56 27.06 1.15 -10.95
C ARG A 56 26.10 1.74 -9.94
N ILE A 57 25.46 0.88 -9.17
CA ILE A 57 24.60 1.23 -8.04
C ILE A 57 25.07 0.46 -6.80
N VAL A 58 24.76 1.00 -5.62
CA VAL A 58 24.88 0.28 -4.36
C VAL A 58 23.67 -0.64 -4.27
N ARG A 59 23.89 -1.92 -3.99
CA ARG A 59 22.84 -2.92 -3.80
C ARG A 59 23.03 -3.55 -2.41
N PRO A 60 22.05 -3.44 -1.49
CA PRO A 60 22.13 -4.11 -0.21
C PRO A 60 22.04 -5.63 -0.38
N LEU A 61 22.76 -6.37 0.46
CA LEU A 61 22.63 -7.82 0.59
C LEU A 61 21.28 -8.19 1.22
N ALA A 62 20.78 -7.34 2.13
CA ALA A 62 19.47 -7.46 2.78
C ALA A 62 18.72 -6.13 2.68
N PRO A 63 17.91 -5.91 1.61
CA PRO A 63 17.10 -4.71 1.50
C PRO A 63 15.99 -4.69 2.55
N ALA A 64 15.84 -3.57 3.26
CA ALA A 64 14.68 -3.32 4.12
C ALA A 64 13.39 -3.27 3.27
N PRO A 65 12.18 -3.48 3.82
CA PRO A 65 10.95 -3.20 3.09
C PRO A 65 10.80 -1.69 2.82
N PRO A 66 10.26 -1.29 1.65
CA PRO A 66 10.07 0.12 1.33
C PRO A 66 8.89 0.73 2.11
N GLU A 67 9.07 1.95 2.58
CA GLU A 67 8.01 2.80 3.13
C GLU A 67 7.63 3.88 2.11
N TYR A 68 6.33 4.11 1.92
CA TYR A 68 5.84 5.13 1.00
C TYR A 68 5.66 6.43 1.77
N VAL A 69 6.32 7.49 1.32
CA VAL A 69 6.17 8.81 1.93
C VAL A 69 5.63 9.78 0.90
N THR A 70 4.47 10.36 1.21
CA THR A 70 3.80 11.32 0.35
C THR A 70 4.39 12.72 0.54
N LEU A 71 4.71 13.41 -0.55
CA LEU A 71 5.14 14.80 -0.54
C LEU A 71 4.15 15.67 -1.30
N PRO A 72 3.78 16.87 -0.78
CA PRO A 72 2.97 17.80 -1.54
C PRO A 72 3.78 18.29 -2.74
N LEU A 73 3.41 17.86 -3.95
CA LEU A 73 3.93 18.44 -5.17
C LEU A 73 3.07 19.65 -5.52
N LEU A 74 3.61 20.85 -5.32
CA LEU A 74 2.95 22.07 -5.78
C LEU A 74 2.88 22.01 -7.31
N GLY A 75 1.64 21.91 -7.81
CA GLY A 75 1.31 21.55 -9.19
C GLY A 75 2.10 22.33 -10.23
N ALA A 76 2.55 21.61 -11.26
CA ALA A 76 3.32 22.09 -12.40
C ALA A 76 2.84 23.45 -12.92
N GLY A 77 3.59 24.50 -12.55
CA GLY A 77 3.61 25.82 -13.16
C GLY A 77 4.96 26.01 -13.87
N ILE A 78 5.09 27.12 -14.57
CA ILE A 78 6.27 27.41 -15.42
C ILE A 78 7.24 28.28 -14.60
N GLY A 79 8.29 27.68 -14.05
CA GLY A 79 9.39 28.38 -13.35
C GLY A 79 10.61 27.49 -13.07
N GLU A 80 11.82 28.04 -13.16
CA GLU A 80 13.10 27.29 -13.11
C GLU A 80 13.31 26.45 -11.84
N ARG A 81 12.77 26.85 -10.68
CA ARG A 81 12.91 26.12 -9.40
C ARG A 81 11.80 25.10 -9.11
N GLN A 82 10.85 24.92 -10.03
CA GLN A 82 9.71 24.04 -9.81
C GLN A 82 10.02 22.56 -10.03
N TRP A 83 11.05 22.27 -10.82
CA TRP A 83 11.45 20.90 -11.15
C TRP A 83 12.40 20.29 -10.12
N ASP A 84 12.94 21.07 -9.18
CA ASP A 84 13.91 20.58 -8.19
C ASP A 84 13.35 19.41 -7.37
N VAL A 85 12.12 19.52 -6.86
CA VAL A 85 11.49 18.44 -6.07
C VAL A 85 11.11 17.24 -6.95
N PRO A 86 10.37 17.38 -8.07
CA PRO A 86 10.07 16.26 -8.95
C PRO A 86 11.32 15.53 -9.48
N LEU A 87 12.38 16.26 -9.85
CA LEU A 87 13.63 15.66 -10.33
C LEU A 87 14.39 14.93 -9.21
N ALA A 88 14.41 15.50 -8.00
CA ALA A 88 15.00 14.82 -6.84
C ALA A 88 14.25 13.53 -6.50
N ILE A 89 12.91 13.55 -6.53
CA ILE A 89 12.08 12.35 -6.37
C ILE A 89 12.38 11.33 -7.47
N ALA A 90 12.45 11.76 -8.73
CA ALA A 90 12.79 10.89 -9.86
C ALA A 90 14.15 10.22 -9.67
N LYS A 91 15.19 11.01 -9.33
CA LYS A 91 16.55 10.51 -9.06
C LYS A 91 16.54 9.53 -7.89
N TRP A 92 15.81 9.83 -6.82
CA TRP A 92 15.73 9.01 -5.61
C TRP A 92 15.05 7.68 -5.89
N ASN A 93 13.84 7.71 -6.44
CA ASN A 93 13.05 6.53 -6.69
C ASN A 93 13.65 5.63 -7.77
N MET A 94 14.32 6.20 -8.78
CA MET A 94 15.02 5.43 -9.81
C MET A 94 16.14 4.56 -9.22
N LEU A 95 16.74 4.98 -8.09
CA LEU A 95 17.69 4.18 -7.31
C LEU A 95 17.01 3.15 -6.41
N TRP A 96 15.88 2.57 -6.84
CA TRP A 96 15.10 1.63 -6.02
C TRP A 96 15.92 0.41 -5.57
N GLU A 97 16.88 -0.03 -6.39
CA GLU A 97 17.80 -1.12 -6.07
C GLU A 97 18.74 -0.82 -4.91
N ALA A 98 19.01 0.47 -4.62
CA ALA A 98 19.82 0.88 -3.48
C ALA A 98 19.07 0.84 -2.15
N ALA A 99 17.74 0.73 -2.18
CA ALA A 99 16.87 0.61 -1.00
C ALA A 99 17.26 1.61 0.12
N GLN A 100 17.68 1.12 1.29
CA GLN A 100 18.06 1.98 2.40
C GLN A 100 19.27 2.91 2.11
N PHE A 101 20.11 2.58 1.13
CA PHE A 101 21.32 3.35 0.82
C PHE A 101 21.12 4.47 -0.21
N ARG A 102 19.87 4.78 -0.60
CA ARG A 102 19.59 5.85 -1.59
C ARG A 102 20.17 7.20 -1.20
N ARG A 103 20.14 7.57 0.08
CA ARG A 103 20.70 8.84 0.60
C ARG A 103 22.16 9.05 0.22
N ARG A 104 22.93 7.98 0.06
CA ARG A 104 24.37 7.99 -0.25
C ARG A 104 24.67 8.48 -1.67
N PHE A 105 23.68 8.57 -2.55
CA PHE A 105 23.82 9.09 -3.93
C PHE A 105 23.63 10.59 -4.06
N PHE A 106 23.36 11.29 -2.95
CA PHE A 106 22.99 12.69 -2.94
C PHE A 106 23.95 13.50 -2.08
N SER A 107 24.40 14.64 -2.60
CA SER A 107 25.01 15.67 -1.75
C SER A 107 23.93 16.41 -0.94
N GLU A 108 24.31 17.10 0.14
CA GLU A 108 23.35 17.89 0.93
C GLU A 108 22.65 18.99 0.11
N GLU A 109 23.33 19.52 -0.91
CA GLU A 109 22.82 20.56 -1.80
C GLU A 109 21.79 20.02 -2.81
N GLU A 110 21.87 18.73 -3.16
CA GLU A 110 20.95 18.08 -4.10
C GLU A 110 19.61 17.68 -3.48
N ILE A 111 19.47 17.70 -2.15
CA ILE A 111 18.24 17.27 -1.46
C ILE A 111 17.37 18.48 -1.14
N PRO A 112 16.19 18.60 -1.78
CA PRO A 112 15.25 19.67 -1.50
C PRO A 112 14.76 19.61 -0.05
N GLY A 113 14.41 20.77 0.52
CA GLY A 113 13.95 20.86 1.91
C GLY A 113 12.82 19.89 2.27
N ALA A 114 11.89 19.65 1.34
CA ALA A 114 10.76 18.72 1.53
C ALA A 114 11.18 17.25 1.74
N MET A 115 12.35 16.83 1.23
CA MET A 115 12.87 15.47 1.40
C MET A 115 13.90 15.38 2.54
N ARG A 116 14.42 16.54 2.99
CA ARG A 116 15.61 16.62 3.84
C ARG A 116 15.43 15.93 5.18
N GLU A 117 14.30 16.15 5.85
CA GLU A 117 14.04 15.52 7.15
C GLU A 117 14.12 13.98 7.08
N ILE A 118 13.61 13.39 6.00
CA ILE A 118 13.59 11.94 5.81
C ILE A 118 14.97 11.45 5.34
N ALA A 119 15.60 12.19 4.44
CA ALA A 119 16.95 11.92 3.97
C ALA A 119 17.98 11.94 5.13
N ASP A 120 17.81 12.82 6.10
CA ASP A 120 18.73 12.98 7.24
C ASP A 120 18.54 11.91 8.32
N ARG A 121 17.48 11.08 8.23
CA ARG A 121 17.34 9.86 9.05
C ARG A 121 18.37 8.78 8.67
N GLY A 122 19.12 8.98 7.58
CA GLY A 122 20.21 8.11 7.16
C GLY A 122 19.74 6.96 6.28
N ASP A 123 20.15 5.74 6.62
CA ASP A 123 19.90 4.57 5.77
C ASP A 123 18.48 4.02 5.98
N VAL A 124 17.49 4.68 5.36
CA VAL A 124 16.05 4.31 5.38
C VAL A 124 15.54 3.98 3.97
N ASN A 125 14.76 2.89 3.83
CA ASN A 125 14.22 2.51 2.53
C ASN A 125 12.88 3.23 2.26
N VAL A 126 12.95 4.44 1.74
CA VAL A 126 11.77 5.26 1.41
C VAL A 126 11.55 5.36 -0.09
N VAL A 127 10.29 5.28 -0.52
CA VAL A 127 9.82 5.63 -1.87
C VAL A 127 8.96 6.87 -1.75
N PHE A 128 9.38 7.96 -2.39
CA PHE A 128 8.62 9.21 -2.36
C PHE A 128 7.51 9.17 -3.39
N VAL A 129 6.30 9.56 -3.02
CA VAL A 129 5.19 9.66 -3.98
C VAL A 129 4.53 11.04 -3.88
N PRO A 130 3.97 11.57 -4.98
CA PRO A 130 3.19 12.80 -4.91
C PRO A 130 1.95 12.60 -4.06
N ARG A 131 1.68 13.53 -3.14
CA ARG A 131 0.36 13.64 -2.53
C ARG A 131 -0.57 14.36 -3.51
N THR A 132 -1.42 13.59 -4.18
CA THR A 132 -2.49 14.13 -5.04
C THR A 132 -3.82 14.10 -4.30
N THR A 133 -4.81 14.84 -4.80
CA THR A 133 -6.17 14.84 -4.26
C THR A 133 -6.80 13.45 -4.35
N THR A 134 -6.54 12.76 -5.46
CA THR A 134 -7.04 11.40 -5.69
C THR A 134 -6.20 10.30 -5.06
N ARG A 135 -5.03 10.61 -4.48
CA ARG A 135 -4.05 9.64 -3.97
C ARG A 135 -3.62 8.59 -5.01
N TYR A 136 -3.73 8.91 -6.31
CA TYR A 136 -3.50 7.96 -7.39
C TYR A 136 -2.15 7.27 -7.32
N TYR A 137 -1.07 8.02 -7.08
CA TYR A 137 0.28 7.46 -7.05
C TYR A 137 0.56 6.55 -5.86
N GLU A 138 -0.20 6.69 -4.78
CA GLU A 138 -0.13 5.79 -3.62
C GLU A 138 -0.70 4.41 -4.00
N TYR A 139 -1.80 4.39 -4.75
CA TYR A 139 -2.51 3.16 -5.13
C TYR A 139 -2.22 2.67 -6.55
N LEU A 140 -1.28 3.30 -7.26
CA LEU A 140 -0.92 3.00 -8.65
C LEU A 140 -0.67 1.50 -8.88
N PRO A 141 0.10 0.78 -8.05
CA PRO A 141 0.30 -0.67 -8.22
C PRO A 141 -1.00 -1.48 -8.23
N LEU A 142 -1.95 -1.15 -7.35
CA LEU A 142 -3.22 -1.85 -7.23
C LEU A 142 -4.17 -1.50 -8.38
N PHE A 143 -4.20 -0.22 -8.76
CA PHE A 143 -5.02 0.26 -9.86
C PHE A 143 -4.64 -0.40 -11.19
N HIS A 144 -3.34 -0.48 -11.50
CA HIS A 144 -2.85 -1.05 -12.76
C HIS A 144 -2.86 -2.58 -12.79
N LEU A 145 -3.42 -3.25 -11.78
CA LEU A 145 -3.75 -4.68 -11.84
C LEU A 145 -5.22 -4.93 -12.23
N LEU A 146 -6.06 -3.90 -12.25
CA LEU A 146 -7.47 -4.03 -12.54
C LEU A 146 -7.71 -4.20 -14.04
N SER A 147 -8.51 -5.21 -14.40
CA SER A 147 -8.90 -5.45 -15.80
C SER A 147 -9.76 -4.31 -16.35
N HIS A 148 -9.81 -4.21 -17.68
CA HIS A 148 -10.68 -3.26 -18.38
C HIS A 148 -12.14 -3.39 -17.91
N SER A 149 -12.66 -4.61 -17.87
CA SER A 149 -14.03 -4.90 -17.43
C SER A 149 -14.30 -4.53 -15.97
N THR A 150 -13.28 -4.57 -15.12
CA THR A 150 -13.39 -4.13 -13.72
C THR A 150 -13.44 -2.61 -13.65
N LEU A 151 -12.55 -1.91 -14.36
CA LEU A 151 -12.53 -0.45 -14.36
C LEU A 151 -13.83 0.12 -14.91
N GLU A 152 -14.34 -0.40 -16.03
CA GLU A 152 -15.62 0.01 -16.62
C GLU A 152 -16.78 -0.16 -15.62
N ARG A 153 -16.86 -1.32 -14.96
CA ARG A 153 -17.90 -1.62 -13.96
C ARG A 153 -17.93 -0.61 -12.82
N TYR A 154 -16.77 -0.13 -12.38
CA TYR A 154 -16.65 0.82 -11.27
C TYR A 154 -16.52 2.28 -11.73
N GLY A 155 -16.71 2.55 -13.03
CA GLY A 155 -16.63 3.89 -13.59
C GLY A 155 -15.26 4.54 -13.41
N LEU A 156 -14.20 3.74 -13.52
CA LEU A 156 -12.80 4.20 -13.50
C LEU A 156 -12.29 4.34 -14.94
N PRO A 157 -11.44 5.34 -15.23
CA PRO A 157 -10.88 5.51 -16.57
C PRO A 157 -9.82 4.45 -16.90
N LEU A 158 -9.64 4.15 -18.18
CA LEU A 158 -8.52 3.32 -18.63
C LEU A 158 -7.29 4.20 -18.79
N LEU A 159 -6.30 4.06 -17.90
CA LEU A 159 -5.03 4.77 -17.99
C LEU A 159 -3.99 3.94 -18.72
N ARG A 160 -3.13 4.53 -19.56
CA ARG A 160 -2.22 3.80 -20.46
C ARG A 160 -1.28 2.80 -19.76
N GLY A 161 -0.85 3.09 -18.54
CA GLY A 161 -0.08 2.16 -17.72
C GLY A 161 0.63 2.88 -16.56
N GLY A 162 0.99 2.12 -15.53
CA GLY A 162 1.61 2.63 -14.32
C GLY A 162 3.12 2.49 -14.32
N GLN A 163 3.85 3.60 -14.14
CA GLN A 163 5.28 3.52 -13.87
C GLN A 163 5.52 3.31 -12.37
N TRP A 164 6.23 2.22 -12.02
CA TRP A 164 6.70 2.01 -10.65
C TRP A 164 8.23 1.91 -10.58
N PRO A 165 8.86 2.55 -9.56
CA PRO A 165 8.26 3.55 -8.69
C PRO A 165 7.92 4.82 -9.47
N PHE A 166 7.15 5.73 -8.87
CA PHE A 166 6.89 7.05 -9.45
C PHE A 166 8.22 7.75 -9.75
N LEU A 167 8.41 8.25 -10.97
CA LEU A 167 9.57 9.09 -11.27
C LEU A 167 9.17 10.54 -11.41
N ILE A 168 8.32 10.84 -12.40
CA ILE A 168 7.94 12.20 -12.73
C ILE A 168 6.54 12.21 -13.32
N GLU A 169 5.79 13.28 -13.03
CA GLU A 169 4.49 13.56 -13.62
C GLU A 169 4.67 14.70 -14.63
N SER A 170 4.28 14.47 -15.88
CA SER A 170 4.25 15.50 -16.92
C SER A 170 2.91 16.25 -16.96
N THR A 171 1.85 15.69 -16.38
CA THR A 171 0.49 16.25 -16.40
C THR A 171 -0.26 15.84 -15.15
N SER A 172 -0.95 16.79 -14.51
CA SER A 172 -1.72 16.56 -13.29
C SER A 172 -2.79 15.48 -13.48
N VAL A 173 -2.60 14.33 -12.85
CA VAL A 173 -3.50 13.17 -12.88
C VAL A 173 -4.89 13.52 -12.34
N ASP A 174 -4.97 14.38 -11.33
CA ASP A 174 -6.22 14.77 -10.66
C ASP A 174 -7.23 15.42 -11.62
N ARG A 175 -6.77 15.99 -12.74
CA ARG A 175 -7.62 16.58 -13.77
C ARG A 175 -8.51 15.57 -14.47
N TYR A 176 -8.07 14.32 -14.53
CA TYR A 176 -8.68 13.26 -15.33
C TYR A 176 -9.33 12.16 -14.49
N LEU A 177 -9.15 12.20 -13.17
CA LEU A 177 -9.69 11.21 -12.26
C LEU A 177 -10.97 11.73 -11.58
N PRO A 178 -11.93 10.83 -11.28
CA PRO A 178 -13.13 11.21 -10.55
C PRO A 178 -12.80 11.65 -9.11
N ALA A 179 -13.60 12.55 -8.54
CA ALA A 179 -13.37 13.07 -7.19
C ALA A 179 -13.43 11.97 -6.11
N ASP A 180 -14.19 10.90 -6.33
CA ASP A 180 -14.30 9.73 -5.47
C ASP A 180 -13.39 8.56 -5.91
N PHE A 181 -12.29 8.86 -6.61
CA PHE A 181 -11.36 7.87 -7.17
C PHE A 181 -10.94 6.80 -6.17
N GLU A 182 -10.46 7.19 -4.98
CA GLU A 182 -10.02 6.25 -3.95
C GLU A 182 -11.11 5.25 -3.57
N ASN A 183 -12.34 5.74 -3.39
CA ASN A 183 -13.48 4.89 -3.08
C ASN A 183 -13.78 3.90 -4.22
N ARG A 184 -13.74 4.36 -5.47
CA ARG A 184 -13.94 3.48 -6.64
C ARG A 184 -12.85 2.43 -6.77
N VAL A 185 -11.58 2.79 -6.56
CA VAL A 185 -10.46 1.85 -6.58
C VAL A 185 -10.59 0.82 -5.46
N SER A 186 -10.96 1.25 -4.24
CA SER A 186 -11.23 0.34 -3.12
C SER A 186 -12.30 -0.70 -3.47
N HIS A 187 -13.41 -0.28 -4.10
CA HIS A 187 -14.48 -1.20 -4.49
C HIS A 187 -14.08 -2.12 -5.65
N ALA A 188 -13.37 -1.59 -6.64
CA ALA A 188 -12.86 -2.35 -7.78
C ALA A 188 -11.86 -3.42 -7.33
N TRP A 189 -10.89 -3.04 -6.49
CA TRP A 189 -9.91 -3.93 -5.90
C TRP A 189 -10.58 -5.02 -5.04
N ALA A 190 -11.48 -4.62 -4.14
CA ALA A 190 -12.21 -5.56 -3.30
C ALA A 190 -12.94 -6.61 -4.13
N SER A 191 -13.59 -6.22 -5.23
CA SER A 191 -14.24 -7.15 -6.15
C SER A 191 -13.27 -8.07 -6.88
N ALA A 192 -12.08 -7.58 -7.25
CA ALA A 192 -11.08 -8.36 -7.96
C ALA A 192 -10.43 -9.42 -7.04
N VAL A 193 -10.06 -9.03 -5.82
CA VAL A 193 -9.39 -9.90 -4.85
C VAL A 193 -10.36 -10.87 -4.15
N TRP A 194 -11.65 -10.56 -4.10
CA TRP A 194 -12.66 -11.31 -3.34
C TRP A 194 -12.64 -12.82 -3.57
N ARG A 195 -12.50 -13.23 -4.83
CA ARG A 195 -12.49 -14.65 -5.23
C ARG A 195 -11.37 -15.46 -4.57
N HIS A 196 -10.28 -14.79 -4.17
CA HIS A 196 -9.15 -15.39 -3.48
C HIS A 196 -9.40 -15.47 -1.96
N LEU A 197 -10.17 -14.54 -1.40
CA LEU A 197 -10.48 -14.47 0.03
C LEU A 197 -11.62 -15.40 0.45
N ILE A 198 -12.72 -15.41 -0.32
CA ILE A 198 -13.88 -16.27 -0.07
C ILE A 198 -14.31 -16.95 -1.38
N PRO A 199 -13.63 -18.03 -1.78
CA PRO A 199 -14.00 -18.80 -2.96
C PRO A 199 -15.45 -19.29 -2.88
N GLY A 200 -16.19 -19.17 -3.99
CA GLY A 200 -17.55 -19.68 -4.15
C GLY A 200 -18.67 -18.83 -3.54
N SER A 201 -18.39 -17.89 -2.65
CA SER A 201 -19.44 -17.01 -2.07
C SER A 201 -19.26 -15.58 -2.55
N PRO A 202 -20.29 -14.95 -3.15
CA PRO A 202 -20.16 -13.59 -3.68
C PRO A 202 -20.11 -12.56 -2.54
N GLN A 203 -19.39 -11.45 -2.75
CA GLN A 203 -19.22 -10.39 -1.75
C GLN A 203 -20.54 -9.81 -1.23
N ARG A 204 -21.54 -9.67 -2.11
CA ARG A 204 -22.89 -9.19 -1.74
C ARG A 204 -23.61 -10.05 -0.71
N ALA A 205 -23.18 -11.28 -0.48
CA ALA A 205 -23.75 -12.18 0.53
C ALA A 205 -23.29 -11.86 1.96
N PHE A 206 -22.40 -10.89 2.12
CA PHE A 206 -21.85 -10.48 3.41
C PHE A 206 -22.29 -9.05 3.72
N SER A 207 -22.49 -8.76 5.00
CA SER A 207 -22.84 -7.41 5.45
C SER A 207 -21.72 -6.42 5.16
N ALA A 208 -22.02 -5.12 5.20
CA ALA A 208 -21.02 -4.09 4.94
C ALA A 208 -19.93 -4.04 6.04
N SER A 209 -20.27 -4.50 7.24
CA SER A 209 -19.38 -4.57 8.40
C SER A 209 -18.61 -5.90 8.52
N ASP A 210 -18.81 -6.84 7.59
CA ASP A 210 -18.06 -8.11 7.60
C ASP A 210 -16.55 -7.83 7.57
N PRO A 211 -15.75 -8.38 8.51
CA PRO A 211 -14.33 -8.06 8.60
C PRO A 211 -13.51 -8.45 7.36
N ILE A 212 -13.86 -9.53 6.65
CA ILE A 212 -13.16 -9.93 5.42
C ILE A 212 -13.50 -8.95 4.29
N ARG A 213 -14.74 -8.46 4.25
CA ARG A 213 -15.15 -7.40 3.34
C ARG A 213 -14.40 -6.10 3.61
N LEU A 214 -14.31 -5.66 4.85
CA LEU A 214 -13.55 -4.46 5.23
C LEU A 214 -12.05 -4.60 4.86
N LEU A 215 -11.45 -5.77 5.11
CA LEU A 215 -10.07 -6.06 4.70
C LEU A 215 -9.88 -5.99 3.18
N ALA A 216 -10.82 -6.52 2.40
CA ALA A 216 -10.78 -6.47 0.94
C ALA A 216 -10.80 -5.02 0.41
N HIS A 217 -11.48 -4.10 1.13
CA HIS A 217 -11.56 -2.68 0.79
C HIS A 217 -10.35 -1.85 1.26
N ASN A 218 -9.56 -2.35 2.19
CA ASN A 218 -8.42 -1.63 2.75
C ASN A 218 -7.22 -1.68 1.80
N LEU A 219 -7.08 -0.68 0.93
CA LEU A 219 -6.00 -0.60 -0.05
C LEU A 219 -4.61 -0.59 0.61
N ASP A 220 -4.46 0.08 1.76
CA ASP A 220 -3.18 0.17 2.49
C ASP A 220 -2.69 -1.20 2.98
N PHE A 221 -3.61 -2.11 3.31
CA PHE A 221 -3.25 -3.50 3.63
C PHE A 221 -2.62 -4.23 2.43
N TRP A 222 -3.05 -3.91 1.21
CA TRP A 222 -2.61 -4.57 -0.02
C TRP A 222 -1.36 -3.93 -0.66
N LEU A 223 -0.98 -2.72 -0.24
CA LEU A 223 0.22 -2.05 -0.76
C LEU A 223 1.54 -2.78 -0.43
N PRO A 224 1.83 -3.17 0.82
CA PRO A 224 3.05 -3.92 1.11
C PRO A 224 3.21 -5.22 0.31
N PRO A 225 2.20 -6.11 0.20
CA PRO A 225 2.37 -7.36 -0.55
C PRO A 225 2.52 -7.14 -2.05
N VAL A 226 1.78 -6.23 -2.68
CA VAL A 226 1.96 -5.96 -4.13
C VAL A 226 3.35 -5.38 -4.40
N THR A 227 3.85 -4.52 -3.52
CA THR A 227 5.18 -3.93 -3.66
C THR A 227 6.29 -4.96 -3.48
N ALA A 228 6.11 -5.92 -2.57
CA ALA A 228 7.04 -7.05 -2.43
C ALA A 228 7.10 -7.89 -3.71
N VAL A 229 5.94 -8.22 -4.32
CA VAL A 229 5.89 -8.93 -5.61
C VAL A 229 6.57 -8.13 -6.72
N ILE A 230 6.33 -6.82 -6.81
CA ILE A 230 7.01 -5.94 -7.77
C ILE A 230 8.53 -6.01 -7.59
N GLN A 231 9.02 -5.93 -6.35
CA GLN A 231 10.45 -6.01 -6.09
C GLN A 231 11.02 -7.39 -6.44
N GLU A 232 10.28 -8.48 -6.23
CA GLU A 232 10.71 -9.82 -6.64
C GLU A 232 10.84 -9.95 -8.16
N ILE A 233 9.84 -9.48 -8.90
CA ILE A 233 9.88 -9.42 -10.37
C ILE A 233 11.12 -8.65 -10.83
N LEU A 234 11.34 -7.46 -10.27
CA LEU A 234 12.46 -6.62 -10.66
C LEU A 234 13.82 -7.20 -10.27
N ARG A 235 13.92 -7.89 -9.11
CA ARG A 235 15.16 -8.58 -8.70
C ARG A 235 15.48 -9.77 -9.59
N ALA A 236 14.49 -10.35 -10.27
CA ALA A 236 14.71 -11.43 -11.24
C ALA A 236 15.20 -10.92 -12.61
N LEU A 237 15.05 -9.62 -12.91
CA LEU A 237 15.50 -9.05 -14.18
C LEU A 237 17.04 -9.10 -14.31
N PRO A 238 17.56 -9.33 -15.52
CA PRO A 238 19.00 -9.36 -15.75
C PRO A 238 19.65 -7.99 -15.48
N VAL A 239 20.95 -8.01 -15.14
CA VAL A 239 21.76 -6.79 -15.09
C VAL A 239 22.02 -6.26 -16.50
N VAL A 240 22.16 -4.94 -16.64
CA VAL A 240 22.44 -4.29 -17.93
C VAL A 240 23.82 -4.67 -18.47
N ASP A 241 24.84 -4.66 -17.61
CA ASP A 241 26.21 -5.02 -17.96
C ASP A 241 26.73 -6.11 -17.02
N ALA A 242 26.69 -7.37 -17.50
CA ALA A 242 27.18 -8.53 -16.75
C ALA A 242 28.71 -8.57 -16.61
N THR A 243 29.46 -7.69 -17.28
CA THR A 243 30.92 -7.59 -17.14
C THR A 243 31.34 -6.75 -15.93
N VAL A 244 30.42 -5.97 -15.37
CA VAL A 244 30.65 -5.20 -14.15
C VAL A 244 30.55 -6.15 -12.95
N ALA A 245 31.70 -6.49 -12.38
CA ALA A 245 31.78 -7.34 -11.19
C ALA A 245 31.12 -6.67 -9.97
N GLU A 246 30.58 -7.50 -9.08
CA GLU A 246 30.17 -7.05 -7.77
C GLU A 246 31.41 -6.81 -6.90
N GLU A 247 31.52 -5.59 -6.35
CA GLU A 247 32.67 -5.12 -5.59
C GLU A 247 32.21 -4.55 -4.24
N ALA A 248 33.12 -4.46 -3.27
CA ALA A 248 32.89 -3.74 -2.03
C ALA A 248 32.60 -2.26 -2.33
N VAL A 249 31.75 -1.62 -1.52
CA VAL A 249 31.38 -0.21 -1.68
C VAL A 249 32.34 0.65 -0.84
N PRO A 250 33.32 1.35 -1.44
CA PRO A 250 34.20 2.24 -0.70
C PRO A 250 33.42 3.50 -0.26
N LEU A 251 33.74 3.99 0.93
CA LEU A 251 33.27 5.27 1.46
C LEU A 251 34.40 6.30 1.41
N ASP A 252 34.05 7.59 1.46
CA ASP A 252 35.01 8.70 1.36
C ASP A 252 36.01 8.75 2.52
N ASP A 253 35.66 8.15 3.66
CA ASP A 253 36.55 8.01 4.82
C ASP A 253 37.54 6.83 4.70
N GLY A 254 37.53 6.12 3.57
CA GLY A 254 38.38 4.97 3.29
C GLY A 254 37.87 3.64 3.87
N THR A 255 36.73 3.64 4.55
CA THR A 255 36.07 2.42 5.01
C THR A 255 35.21 1.79 3.91
N VAL A 256 34.65 0.60 4.18
CA VAL A 256 33.75 -0.11 3.27
C VAL A 256 32.35 -0.14 3.88
N LEU A 257 31.32 0.13 3.09
CA LEU A 257 29.93 0.00 3.52
C LEU A 257 29.58 -1.48 3.72
N GLU A 258 29.37 -1.88 4.96
CA GLU A 258 28.94 -3.23 5.29
C GLU A 258 27.53 -3.53 4.77
N GLY A 259 27.29 -4.79 4.40
CA GLY A 259 25.96 -5.24 3.97
C GLY A 259 25.54 -4.77 2.58
N ALA A 260 26.45 -4.23 1.77
CA ALA A 260 26.17 -3.79 0.41
C ALA A 260 27.32 -4.10 -0.56
N VAL A 261 26.99 -4.18 -1.84
CA VAL A 261 27.94 -4.32 -2.96
C VAL A 261 27.65 -3.27 -4.02
N THR A 262 28.67 -2.82 -4.75
CA THR A 262 28.42 -2.12 -6.01
C THR A 262 28.11 -3.14 -7.09
N ALA A 263 27.11 -2.89 -7.92
CA ALA A 263 26.74 -3.78 -9.02
C ALA A 263 26.22 -2.99 -10.22
N SER A 264 26.19 -3.61 -11.42
CA SER A 264 25.43 -3.05 -12.54
C SER A 264 23.94 -2.97 -12.18
N PRO A 265 23.25 -1.87 -12.53
CA PRO A 265 21.80 -1.81 -12.43
C PRO A 265 21.13 -2.91 -13.26
N ARG A 266 19.91 -3.25 -12.87
CA ARG A 266 19.05 -4.18 -13.60
C ARG A 266 18.35 -3.50 -14.77
N MET A 267 18.02 -4.27 -15.79
CA MET A 267 17.23 -3.79 -16.92
C MET A 267 15.85 -3.31 -16.45
N GLY A 268 15.30 -2.32 -17.14
CA GLY A 268 13.90 -1.94 -16.99
C GLY A 268 13.06 -2.84 -17.88
N SER A 269 11.82 -3.09 -17.48
CA SER A 269 10.87 -3.92 -18.23
C SER A 269 9.44 -3.57 -17.83
N ASP A 270 8.48 -4.12 -18.57
CA ASP A 270 7.15 -4.32 -18.02
C ASP A 270 7.24 -5.20 -16.77
N LEU A 271 6.51 -4.80 -15.74
CA LEU A 271 6.26 -5.58 -14.53
C LEU A 271 5.17 -6.62 -14.83
N TRP A 272 4.16 -6.19 -15.59
CA TRP A 272 3.17 -7.02 -16.24
C TRP A 272 2.57 -6.27 -17.42
N ARG A 273 2.10 -7.03 -18.41
CA ARG A 273 1.31 -6.54 -19.54
C ARG A 273 0.21 -7.55 -19.87
N GLY A 274 -1.03 -7.06 -19.92
CA GLY A 274 -2.20 -7.88 -20.21
C GLY A 274 -2.82 -8.54 -18.97
N GLU A 275 -4.06 -9.03 -19.14
CA GLU A 275 -4.87 -9.62 -18.08
C GLU A 275 -4.25 -10.90 -17.51
N ALA A 276 -3.55 -11.69 -18.33
CA ALA A 276 -2.95 -12.94 -17.89
C ALA A 276 -1.82 -12.70 -16.87
N GLU A 277 -0.88 -11.81 -17.19
CA GLU A 277 0.22 -11.46 -16.30
C GLU A 277 -0.29 -10.71 -15.07
N ALA A 278 -1.23 -9.78 -15.24
CA ALA A 278 -1.85 -9.07 -14.11
C ALA A 278 -2.59 -10.02 -13.15
N ALA A 279 -3.28 -11.04 -13.67
CA ALA A 279 -3.94 -12.05 -12.84
C ALA A 279 -2.95 -12.91 -12.06
N GLU A 280 -1.77 -13.19 -12.63
CA GLU A 280 -0.71 -13.89 -11.92
C GLU A 280 -0.08 -13.00 -10.83
N VAL A 281 0.19 -11.73 -11.11
CA VAL A 281 0.68 -10.77 -10.10
C VAL A 281 -0.34 -10.57 -8.97
N MET A 282 -1.64 -10.55 -9.28
CA MET A 282 -2.71 -10.54 -8.27
C MET A 282 -2.64 -11.79 -7.38
N ARG A 283 -2.45 -12.98 -7.96
CA ARG A 283 -2.32 -14.23 -7.21
C ARG A 283 -1.10 -14.21 -6.28
N LEU A 284 0.05 -13.80 -6.80
CA LEU A 284 1.29 -13.64 -6.03
C LEU A 284 1.13 -12.60 -4.91
N THR A 285 0.37 -11.53 -5.16
CA THR A 285 0.06 -10.50 -4.14
C THR A 285 -0.74 -11.10 -2.98
N VAL A 286 -1.72 -11.96 -3.28
CA VAL A 286 -2.47 -12.67 -2.23
C VAL A 286 -1.58 -13.65 -1.48
N ASP A 287 -0.73 -14.41 -2.18
CA ASP A 287 0.21 -15.34 -1.55
C ASP A 287 1.17 -14.59 -0.61
N GLN A 288 1.66 -13.42 -1.04
CA GLN A 288 2.54 -12.58 -0.23
C GLN A 288 1.81 -11.94 0.96
N ALA A 289 0.53 -11.61 0.83
CA ALA A 289 -0.29 -11.19 1.97
C ALA A 289 -0.49 -12.32 2.99
N ASP A 290 -0.48 -13.58 2.53
CA ASP A 290 -0.48 -14.79 3.36
C ASP A 290 0.92 -15.27 3.77
N ALA A 291 1.97 -14.47 3.53
CA ALA A 291 3.30 -14.77 4.06
C ALA A 291 3.22 -14.99 5.59
N ASP A 292 3.89 -16.06 6.05
CA ASP A 292 3.85 -16.56 7.42
C ASP A 292 2.44 -16.91 7.97
N GLY A 293 1.46 -17.10 7.08
CA GLY A 293 0.07 -17.45 7.44
C GLY A 293 -0.74 -16.28 8.00
N ARG A 294 -0.29 -15.03 7.80
CA ARG A 294 -0.93 -13.84 8.37
C ARG A 294 -2.35 -13.65 7.85
N LEU A 295 -2.54 -13.62 6.53
CA LEU A 295 -3.85 -13.46 5.92
C LEU A 295 -4.77 -14.63 6.29
N ARG A 296 -4.33 -15.88 6.14
CA ARG A 296 -5.11 -17.06 6.48
C ARG A 296 -5.48 -17.10 7.95
N GLY A 297 -4.58 -16.72 8.84
CA GLY A 297 -4.86 -16.55 10.27
C GLY A 297 -6.00 -15.57 10.52
N ILE A 298 -6.00 -14.42 9.83
CA ILE A 298 -7.11 -13.44 9.88
C ILE A 298 -8.41 -14.06 9.35
N LEU A 299 -8.37 -14.67 8.16
CA LEU A 299 -9.56 -15.26 7.53
C LEU A 299 -10.17 -16.37 8.40
N ASP A 300 -9.34 -17.26 8.95
CA ASP A 300 -9.78 -18.38 9.77
C ASP A 300 -10.31 -17.90 11.13
N ALA A 301 -9.68 -16.88 11.72
CA ALA A 301 -10.18 -16.23 12.93
C ALA A 301 -11.57 -15.63 12.71
N VAL A 302 -11.76 -14.88 11.61
CA VAL A 302 -13.07 -14.31 11.28
C VAL A 302 -14.09 -15.42 11.04
N ARG A 303 -13.77 -16.41 10.17
CA ARG A 303 -14.66 -17.54 9.84
C ARG A 303 -15.12 -18.33 11.07
N SER A 304 -14.24 -18.50 12.06
CA SER A 304 -14.53 -19.25 13.28
C SER A 304 -15.43 -18.50 14.27
N HIS A 305 -15.54 -17.17 14.14
CA HIS A 305 -16.31 -16.30 15.04
C HIS A 305 -17.45 -15.58 14.32
N ARG A 306 -17.84 -16.05 13.13
CA ARG A 306 -18.94 -15.45 12.36
C ARG A 306 -20.25 -15.50 13.14
N VAL A 307 -21.03 -14.42 13.01
CA VAL A 307 -22.40 -14.30 13.51
C VAL A 307 -23.38 -14.10 12.37
N GLU A 308 -24.67 -14.20 12.64
CA GLU A 308 -25.72 -14.03 11.63
C GLU A 308 -25.64 -12.64 10.95
N ASP A 309 -25.32 -11.60 11.72
CA ASP A 309 -25.17 -10.21 11.25
C ASP A 309 -23.99 -9.99 10.28
N ASP A 310 -23.07 -10.97 10.15
CA ASP A 310 -21.99 -10.92 9.15
C ASP A 310 -22.50 -11.25 7.73
N PHE A 311 -23.71 -11.80 7.62
CA PHE A 311 -24.32 -12.15 6.35
C PHE A 311 -25.36 -11.10 5.94
N SER A 312 -25.50 -10.91 4.63
CA SER A 312 -26.64 -10.19 4.09
C SER A 312 -27.82 -11.13 3.89
N GLU A 313 -28.95 -10.58 3.44
CA GLU A 313 -30.13 -11.36 3.06
C GLU A 313 -29.90 -12.33 1.88
N HIS A 314 -28.77 -12.20 1.18
CA HIS A 314 -28.49 -13.01 -0.01
C HIS A 314 -27.95 -14.39 0.37
N TRP A 315 -28.41 -15.41 -0.36
CA TRP A 315 -27.90 -16.76 -0.21
C TRP A 315 -26.44 -16.88 -0.67
N SER A 316 -25.66 -17.68 0.06
CA SER A 316 -24.30 -18.10 -0.33
C SER A 316 -23.92 -19.42 0.33
N TYR A 317 -22.91 -20.10 -0.23
CA TYR A 317 -22.36 -21.31 0.38
C TYR A 317 -21.81 -21.05 1.79
N ALA A 318 -21.18 -19.89 2.02
CA ALA A 318 -20.68 -19.53 3.34
C ALA A 318 -21.81 -19.39 4.38
N ARG A 319 -22.93 -18.79 3.97
CA ARG A 319 -24.12 -18.67 4.83
C ARG A 319 -24.74 -20.04 5.09
N GLU A 320 -24.87 -20.87 4.05
CA GLU A 320 -25.40 -22.22 4.19
C GLU A 320 -24.53 -23.09 5.13
N ASP A 321 -23.20 -23.03 5.00
CA ASP A 321 -22.28 -23.76 5.88
C ASP A 321 -22.37 -23.27 7.34
N PHE A 322 -22.49 -21.94 7.55
CA PHE A 322 -22.75 -21.35 8.86
C PHE A 322 -24.07 -21.86 9.46
N GLU A 323 -25.17 -21.78 8.72
CA GLU A 323 -26.49 -22.26 9.16
C GLU A 323 -26.46 -23.77 9.44
N ARG A 324 -25.81 -24.59 8.60
CA ARG A 324 -25.65 -26.02 8.84
C ARG A 324 -24.90 -26.31 10.13
N LYS A 325 -23.82 -25.57 10.43
CA LYS A 325 -23.07 -25.69 11.69
C LYS A 325 -23.91 -25.27 12.90
N LEU A 326 -24.71 -24.21 12.75
CA LEU A 326 -25.60 -23.71 13.80
C LEU A 326 -26.74 -24.71 14.10
N TYR A 327 -27.39 -25.23 13.05
CA TYR A 327 -28.59 -26.07 13.13
C TYR A 327 -28.33 -27.58 13.18
N HIS A 328 -27.07 -28.04 13.18
CA HIS A 328 -26.78 -29.45 13.36
C HIS A 328 -27.29 -29.93 14.74
N LYS A 329 -28.18 -30.94 14.72
CA LYS A 329 -28.87 -31.56 15.88
C LYS A 329 -27.90 -32.19 16.90
N ARG A 330 -27.14 -31.37 17.63
CA ARG A 330 -26.44 -31.64 18.91
C ARG A 330 -25.48 -30.53 19.35
N SER A 331 -25.52 -29.32 18.78
CA SER A 331 -24.82 -28.18 19.37
C SER A 331 -25.55 -27.75 20.66
N LYS A 332 -25.09 -28.24 21.81
CA LYS A 332 -25.37 -27.56 23.09
C LYS A 332 -24.77 -26.16 22.95
N ILE A 333 -25.62 -25.16 22.67
CA ILE A 333 -25.23 -23.75 22.63
C ILE A 333 -24.62 -23.42 24.00
N LYS A 334 -23.29 -23.41 24.05
CA LYS A 334 -22.54 -22.89 25.19
C LYS A 334 -22.18 -21.47 24.79
N VAL A 335 -23.08 -20.52 25.09
CA VAL A 335 -22.78 -19.09 24.97
C VAL A 335 -21.56 -18.81 25.83
N ARG A 336 -20.41 -18.60 25.18
CA ARG A 336 -19.22 -18.04 25.81
C ARG A 336 -19.12 -16.61 25.33
N PHE A 337 -19.41 -15.67 26.21
CA PHE A 337 -18.97 -14.29 26.03
C PHE A 337 -17.44 -14.31 26.07
N VAL A 338 -16.81 -14.09 24.93
CA VAL A 338 -15.37 -13.83 24.83
C VAL A 338 -15.26 -12.35 24.56
N GLU A 339 -14.84 -11.59 25.58
CA GLU A 339 -14.40 -10.21 25.37
C GLU A 339 -13.09 -10.29 24.56
N LEU A 340 -13.10 -9.76 23.33
CA LEU A 340 -11.88 -9.51 22.57
C LEU A 340 -11.12 -8.37 23.26
N THR A 341 -10.26 -8.72 24.20
CA THR A 341 -9.11 -7.87 24.57
C THR A 341 -7.99 -8.25 23.64
N ASP A 342 -7.77 -7.41 22.62
CA ASP A 342 -6.47 -7.10 21.99
C ASP A 342 -6.71 -6.58 20.57
N THR A 343 -7.18 -5.34 20.46
CA THR A 343 -7.02 -4.53 19.25
C THR A 343 -5.81 -3.63 19.46
N ILE A 344 -4.73 -3.89 18.72
CA ILE A 344 -3.61 -2.95 18.61
C ILE A 344 -4.11 -1.75 17.79
N PRO A 345 -4.07 -0.51 18.32
CA PRO A 345 -4.53 0.65 17.57
C PRO A 345 -3.56 0.98 16.43
N VAL A 346 -4.11 1.28 15.25
CA VAL A 346 -3.37 1.86 14.13
C VAL A 346 -3.31 3.37 14.37
N GLN A 347 -2.11 3.91 14.55
CA GLN A 347 -1.86 5.32 14.87
C GLN A 347 -1.63 6.12 13.59
N GLY A 348 -2.29 7.28 13.48
CA GLY A 348 -1.95 8.33 12.51
C GLY A 348 -1.09 9.43 13.15
N PRO A 349 -0.50 10.34 12.37
CA PRO A 349 0.39 11.41 12.87
C PRO A 349 -0.28 12.42 13.82
N GLU A 350 -1.62 12.46 13.86
CA GLU A 350 -2.42 13.26 14.81
C GLU A 350 -2.59 12.54 16.17
N THR A 351 -2.40 11.21 16.20
CA THR A 351 -2.94 10.33 17.25
C THR A 351 -2.05 10.26 18.50
N GLU A 352 -0.73 10.47 18.41
CA GLU A 352 0.16 10.35 19.59
C GLU A 352 0.06 11.53 20.58
N VAL A 353 -0.28 12.74 20.09
CA VAL A 353 -0.35 13.94 20.94
C VAL A 353 -1.70 14.02 21.66
N GLU A 354 -2.80 13.69 20.98
CA GLU A 354 -4.12 13.62 21.60
C GLU A 354 -4.31 12.35 22.47
N ALA A 355 -3.79 11.19 22.07
CA ALA A 355 -3.98 9.96 22.84
C ALA A 355 -3.32 10.01 24.22
N ASN A 356 -2.16 10.66 24.38
CA ASN A 356 -1.52 10.80 25.68
C ASN A 356 -2.25 11.78 26.61
N LEU A 357 -2.85 12.85 26.07
CA LEU A 357 -3.71 13.78 26.80
C LEU A 357 -5.00 13.09 27.26
N VAL A 358 -5.70 12.43 26.34
CA VAL A 358 -6.95 11.71 26.60
C VAL A 358 -6.75 10.53 27.55
N PHE A 359 -5.63 9.81 27.44
CA PHE A 359 -5.28 8.71 28.34
C PHE A 359 -4.95 9.21 29.76
N SER A 360 -4.20 10.31 29.89
CA SER A 360 -3.92 10.95 31.18
C SER A 360 -5.20 11.44 31.86
N ASP A 361 -6.10 12.07 31.10
CA ASP A 361 -7.38 12.58 31.61
C ASP A 361 -8.32 11.44 32.01
N PHE A 362 -8.38 10.36 31.23
CA PHE A 362 -9.14 9.17 31.61
C PHE A 362 -8.57 8.48 32.87
N LEU A 363 -7.25 8.36 33.00
CA LEU A 363 -6.62 7.80 34.21
C LEU A 363 -6.93 8.63 35.46
N ALA A 364 -7.10 9.96 35.33
CA ALA A 364 -7.48 10.82 36.45
C ALA A 364 -8.90 10.53 36.99
N LEU A 365 -9.80 9.98 36.16
CA LEU A 365 -11.17 9.58 36.55
C LEU A 365 -11.25 8.21 37.25
N LEU A 366 -10.14 7.47 37.27
CA LEU A 366 -10.06 6.14 37.86
C LEU A 366 -9.54 6.19 39.30
N ASP A 367 -10.05 5.28 40.14
CA ASP A 367 -9.48 5.07 41.47
C ASP A 367 -8.08 4.45 41.39
N GLU A 368 -7.30 4.52 42.46
CA GLU A 368 -5.90 4.02 42.48
C GLU A 368 -5.77 2.56 42.03
N ARG A 369 -6.75 1.72 42.39
CA ARG A 369 -6.75 0.29 42.07
C ARG A 369 -7.24 0.02 40.65
N GLU A 370 -8.12 0.87 40.12
CA GLU A 370 -8.55 0.86 38.72
C GLU A 370 -7.41 1.30 37.80
N ARG A 371 -6.66 2.35 38.17
CA ARG A 371 -5.45 2.80 37.44
C ARG A 371 -4.40 1.70 37.35
N GLN A 372 -4.10 1.02 38.45
CA GLN A 372 -3.15 -0.10 38.47
C GLN A 372 -3.53 -1.20 37.48
N VAL A 373 -4.83 -1.51 37.34
CA VAL A 373 -5.31 -2.48 36.35
C VAL A 373 -5.12 -1.96 34.92
N VAL A 374 -5.46 -0.70 34.64
CA VAL A 374 -5.30 -0.11 33.29
C VAL A 374 -3.82 -0.02 32.89
N ILE A 375 -2.93 0.35 33.81
CA ILE A 375 -1.48 0.41 33.56
C ILE A 375 -0.93 -0.98 33.22
N LEU A 376 -1.35 -2.03 33.94
CA LEU A 376 -0.91 -3.40 33.66
C LEU A 376 -1.40 -3.88 32.28
N LEU A 377 -2.63 -3.57 31.91
CA LEU A 377 -3.15 -3.85 30.57
C LEU A 377 -2.38 -3.09 29.49
N HIS A 378 -2.12 -1.80 29.69
CA HIS A 378 -1.34 -0.96 28.76
C HIS A 378 0.11 -1.45 28.61
N SER A 379 0.69 -2.01 29.67
CA SER A 379 2.03 -2.62 29.63
C SER A 379 2.07 -4.00 28.97
N GLY A 380 0.94 -4.49 28.42
CA GLY A 380 0.86 -5.75 27.66
C GLY A 380 0.47 -6.98 28.48
N VAL A 381 0.05 -6.83 29.75
CA VAL A 381 -0.44 -7.96 30.57
C VAL A 381 -1.93 -8.16 30.33
N THR A 382 -2.31 -8.91 29.30
CA THR A 382 -3.70 -8.99 28.83
C THR A 382 -4.54 -10.09 29.50
N ARG A 383 -3.90 -11.01 30.24
CA ARG A 383 -4.59 -12.10 30.97
C ARG A 383 -5.06 -11.67 32.36
N ILE A 384 -6.38 -11.68 32.59
CA ILE A 384 -7.01 -11.28 33.88
C ILE A 384 -6.43 -12.05 35.09
N GLY A 385 -6.11 -13.35 34.92
CA GLY A 385 -5.51 -14.16 35.98
C GLY A 385 -4.10 -13.71 36.36
N GLU A 386 -3.34 -13.21 35.40
CA GLU A 386 -1.98 -12.70 35.58
C GLU A 386 -2.00 -11.33 36.27
N VAL A 387 -2.90 -10.44 35.83
CA VAL A 387 -3.18 -9.16 36.52
C VAL A 387 -3.61 -9.38 37.97
N ALA A 388 -4.47 -10.38 38.23
CA ALA A 388 -4.90 -10.72 39.57
C ALA A 388 -3.73 -11.22 40.45
N SER A 389 -2.83 -12.03 39.88
CA SER A 389 -1.62 -12.51 40.57
C SER A 389 -0.65 -11.37 40.87
N ILE A 390 -0.40 -10.47 39.91
CA ILE A 390 0.50 -9.32 40.07
C ILE A 390 -0.02 -8.35 41.13
N LEU A 391 -1.34 -8.14 41.19
CA LEU A 391 -1.98 -7.27 42.18
C LEU A 391 -2.27 -7.98 43.52
N GLY A 392 -1.85 -9.23 43.70
CA GLY A 392 -1.95 -9.97 44.97
C GLY A 392 -3.34 -10.48 45.34
N TYR A 393 -4.24 -10.64 44.36
CA TYR A 393 -5.59 -11.19 44.60
C TYR A 393 -5.58 -12.72 44.55
N LYS A 394 -6.33 -13.35 45.48
CA LYS A 394 -6.48 -14.81 45.56
C LYS A 394 -7.28 -15.43 44.41
N ASN A 395 -8.08 -14.64 43.70
CA ASN A 395 -8.87 -15.06 42.53
C ASN A 395 -9.11 -13.87 41.58
N HIS A 396 -9.57 -14.15 40.36
CA HIS A 396 -9.73 -13.13 39.30
C HIS A 396 -11.04 -12.31 39.39
N SER A 397 -11.97 -12.71 40.27
CA SER A 397 -13.29 -12.07 40.39
C SER A 397 -13.24 -10.55 40.73
N PRO A 398 -12.35 -10.07 41.64
CA PRO A 398 -12.19 -8.65 41.93
C PRO A 398 -11.72 -7.84 40.72
N ILE A 399 -10.86 -8.42 39.87
CA ILE A 399 -10.36 -7.78 38.66
C ILE A 399 -11.47 -7.69 37.61
N SER A 400 -12.23 -8.76 37.39
CA SER A 400 -13.38 -8.73 36.47
C SER A 400 -14.43 -7.68 36.86
N LYS A 401 -14.73 -7.54 38.16
CA LYS A 401 -15.65 -6.50 38.66
C LYS A 401 -15.09 -5.08 38.52
N ARG A 402 -13.77 -4.90 38.57
CA ARG A 402 -13.12 -3.60 38.33
C ARG A 402 -13.11 -3.26 36.85
N LEU A 403 -12.79 -4.21 35.98
CA LEU A 403 -12.85 -4.02 34.53
C LEU A 403 -14.24 -3.63 34.04
N ALA A 404 -15.29 -4.27 34.55
CA ALA A 404 -16.67 -3.88 34.22
C ALA A 404 -16.99 -2.42 34.60
N ARG A 405 -16.47 -1.94 35.74
CA ARG A 405 -16.62 -0.54 36.17
C ARG A 405 -15.80 0.42 35.33
N ILE A 406 -14.55 0.07 35.00
CA ILE A 406 -13.68 0.85 34.12
C ILE A 406 -14.32 1.00 32.74
N ARG A 407 -14.85 -0.09 32.15
CA ARG A 407 -15.56 -0.05 30.86
C ARG A 407 -16.78 0.85 30.89
N LYS A 408 -17.56 0.81 31.96
CA LYS A 408 -18.72 1.71 32.14
C LYS A 408 -18.31 3.18 32.23
N LYS A 409 -17.19 3.47 32.92
CA LYS A 409 -16.64 4.83 33.00
C LYS A 409 -16.07 5.29 31.65
N ALA A 410 -15.40 4.40 30.92
CA ALA A 410 -14.87 4.68 29.59
C ALA A 410 -16.01 5.00 28.60
N ALA A 411 -17.04 4.17 28.53
CA ALA A 411 -18.20 4.43 27.69
C ALA A 411 -18.83 5.80 28.00
N ALA A 412 -19.05 6.11 29.29
CA ALA A 412 -19.60 7.41 29.68
C ALA A 412 -18.68 8.62 29.38
N TYR A 413 -17.36 8.42 29.35
CA TYR A 413 -16.39 9.47 29.06
C TYR A 413 -16.23 9.72 27.55
N PHE A 414 -16.31 8.65 26.74
CA PHE A 414 -16.10 8.70 25.29
C PHE A 414 -17.40 8.82 24.46
N GLU A 415 -18.59 8.70 25.08
CA GLU A 415 -19.91 8.90 24.43
C GLU A 415 -20.46 10.33 24.55
N VAL A 416 -19.69 11.29 25.08
CA VAL A 416 -20.07 12.71 25.02
C VAL A 416 -19.57 13.27 23.68
N PRO A 417 -20.45 13.90 22.85
CA PRO A 417 -20.09 14.35 21.51
C PRO A 417 -19.02 15.44 21.48
#